data_AF-A0A8J4FIK2-F1
#
_entry.id   AF-A0A8J4FIK2-F1
#
_cell.length_a   1.000
_cell.length_b   1.000
_cell.length_c   1.000
_cell.angle_alpha   90.00
_cell.angle_beta   90.00
_cell.angle_gamma   90.00
#
_symmetry.space_group_name_H-M   'P 1'
#
loop_
_entity.id
_entity.type
_entity.pdbx_description
1 polymer ?
#
loop_
_entity_poly.entity_id
_entity_poly.type
_entity_poly.pdbx_seq_one_letter_code
_entity_poly.pdbx_strand_id
1 'polypeptide(L)'
;MSLRNDIAISCVLHEAAARGFHCAATGDGADELLGGYGFTHGLEPAAWAAHRAHMARVMEFGSARLGKHLGIFVASPFTHPAVKETALRLRKDDCVQVDGFAGVDGRRSAGASGTREPRRLEACLYQAESPSYVLLSLQNM
;
A
#
# COMPACT_ATOMS: atom_id res chain seq x y z
N MET A 1 -11.28 -3.53 8.39
CA MET A 1 -9.86 -3.46 8.80
C MET A 1 -9.31 -2.03 8.78
N SER A 2 -10.14 -0.98 8.73
CA SER A 2 -9.68 0.40 8.51
C SER A 2 -8.82 0.97 9.65
N LEU A 3 -9.23 0.80 10.92
CA LEU A 3 -8.57 1.49 12.04
C LEU A 3 -7.04 1.24 12.13
N ARG A 4 -6.57 0.00 11.93
CA ARG A 4 -5.13 -0.30 12.01
C ARG A 4 -4.34 0.39 10.89
N ASN A 5 -4.88 0.38 9.67
CA ASN A 5 -4.26 1.02 8.52
C ASN A 5 -4.31 2.55 8.66
N ASP A 6 -5.43 3.08 9.13
CA ASP A 6 -5.65 4.51 9.33
C ASP A 6 -4.71 5.08 10.42
N ILE A 7 -4.40 4.32 11.47
CA ILE A 7 -3.39 4.72 12.47
C ILE A 7 -2.01 4.85 11.82
N ALA A 8 -1.60 3.87 11.01
CA ALA A 8 -0.30 3.94 10.35
C ALA A 8 -0.22 5.12 9.37
N ILE A 9 -1.26 5.33 8.56
CA ILE A 9 -1.33 6.47 7.64
C ILE A 9 -1.39 7.80 8.38
N SER A 10 -2.11 7.90 9.50
CA SER A 10 -2.19 9.15 10.26
C SER A 10 -0.82 9.57 10.80
N CYS A 11 -0.01 8.63 11.31
CA CYS A 11 1.34 8.93 11.78
C CYS A 11 2.19 9.58 10.68
N VAL A 12 2.11 9.05 9.46
CA VAL A 12 2.92 9.56 8.35
C VAL A 12 2.40 10.89 7.81
N LEU A 13 1.09 11.06 7.72
CA LEU A 13 0.50 12.34 7.31
C LEU A 13 0.75 13.45 8.33
N HIS A 14 0.75 13.13 9.63
CA HIS A 14 1.14 14.08 10.68
C HIS A 14 2.59 14.54 10.53
N GLU A 15 3.51 13.60 10.30
CA GLU A 15 4.92 13.92 10.06
C GLU A 15 5.09 14.75 8.78
N ALA A 16 4.38 14.40 7.70
CA ALA A 16 4.41 15.17 6.46
C ALA A 16 3.91 16.61 6.67
N ALA A 17 2.82 16.79 7.43
CA ALA A 17 2.29 18.12 7.76
C ALA A 17 3.29 18.92 8.60
N ALA A 18 3.91 18.29 9.61
CA ALA A 18 4.91 18.93 10.46
C ALA A 18 6.15 19.40 9.69
N ARG A 19 6.48 18.72 8.58
CA ARG A 19 7.55 19.11 7.65
C ARG A 19 7.14 20.14 6.59
N GLY A 20 5.88 20.58 6.60
CA GLY A 20 5.37 21.57 5.66
C GLY A 20 4.96 21.02 4.29
N PHE A 21 4.78 19.70 4.14
CA PHE A 21 4.23 19.14 2.91
C PHE A 21 2.73 19.41 2.81
N HIS A 22 2.28 19.73 1.60
CA HIS A 22 0.87 20.04 1.31
C HIS A 22 0.16 18.95 0.50
N CYS A 23 0.90 17.96 0.01
CA CYS A 23 0.30 16.81 -0.65
C CYS A 23 1.08 15.52 -0.42
N ALA A 24 0.39 14.39 -0.58
CA ALA A 24 0.95 13.06 -0.50
C ALA A 24 0.28 12.12 -1.51
N ALA A 25 1.03 11.14 -2.01
CA ALA A 25 0.47 10.04 -2.79
C ALA A 25 0.49 8.75 -1.99
N THR A 26 -0.61 7.98 -2.03
CA THR A 26 -0.74 6.67 -1.38
C THR A 26 -0.96 5.54 -2.39
N GLY A 27 -0.61 4.32 -1.98
CA GLY A 27 -0.88 3.08 -2.72
C GLY A 27 -2.27 2.49 -2.50
N ASP A 28 -3.21 3.24 -1.92
CA ASP A 28 -4.54 2.73 -1.58
C ASP A 28 -5.26 2.16 -2.80
N GLY A 29 -5.73 0.90 -2.69
CA GLY A 29 -6.43 0.19 -3.77
C GLY A 29 -5.53 -0.66 -4.67
N ALA A 30 -4.21 -0.56 -4.54
CA ALA A 30 -3.28 -1.32 -5.39
C ALA A 30 -3.42 -2.83 -5.16
N ASP A 31 -3.38 -3.26 -3.89
CA ASP A 31 -3.44 -4.69 -3.53
C ASP A 31 -4.78 -5.31 -3.93
N GLU A 32 -5.88 -4.57 -3.75
CA GLU A 32 -7.24 -4.96 -4.13
C GLU A 32 -7.41 -5.15 -5.64
N LEU A 33 -6.76 -4.30 -6.45
CA LEU A 33 -6.91 -4.30 -7.90
C LEU A 33 -5.92 -5.22 -8.61
N LEU A 34 -4.71 -5.36 -8.07
CA LEU A 34 -3.60 -6.04 -8.72
C LEU A 34 -3.15 -7.32 -8.00
N GLY A 35 -3.84 -7.73 -6.94
CA GLY A 35 -3.58 -9.02 -6.28
C GLY A 35 -2.32 -9.00 -5.41
N GLY A 36 -2.05 -7.90 -4.72
CA GLY A 36 -0.93 -7.80 -3.78
C GLY A 36 -1.10 -8.67 -2.52
N TYR A 37 -2.33 -9.08 -2.21
CA TYR A 37 -2.59 -10.00 -1.11
C TYR A 37 -2.28 -11.45 -1.48
N GLY A 38 -1.31 -12.06 -0.78
CA GLY A 38 -0.87 -13.44 -1.05
C GLY A 38 -1.98 -14.50 -1.01
N PHE A 39 -3.04 -14.31 -0.20
CA PHE A 39 -4.17 -15.25 -0.17
C PHE A 39 -4.95 -15.28 -1.49
N THR A 40 -4.85 -14.24 -2.33
CA THR A 40 -5.51 -14.18 -3.64
C THR A 40 -4.75 -14.98 -4.70
N HIS A 41 -3.47 -15.28 -4.47
CA HIS A 41 -2.61 -15.93 -5.47
C HIS A 41 -3.06 -17.36 -5.79
N GLY A 42 -3.62 -18.07 -4.79
CA GLY A 42 -4.16 -19.42 -4.95
C GLY A 42 -5.56 -19.49 -5.55
N LEU A 43 -6.23 -18.35 -5.80
CA LEU A 43 -7.57 -18.34 -6.40
C LEU A 43 -7.52 -18.71 -7.88
N GLU A 44 -8.46 -19.53 -8.34
CA GLU A 44 -8.66 -19.75 -9.77
C GLU A 44 -8.97 -18.43 -10.51
N PRO A 45 -8.59 -18.27 -11.79
CA PRO A 45 -8.71 -16.99 -12.50
C PRO A 45 -10.09 -16.32 -12.42
N ALA A 46 -11.17 -17.10 -12.52
CA ALA A 46 -12.54 -16.60 -12.39
C ALA A 46 -12.86 -16.10 -10.98
N ALA A 47 -12.42 -16.83 -9.94
CA ALA A 47 -12.61 -16.45 -8.55
C ALA A 47 -11.78 -15.20 -8.20
N TRP A 48 -10.56 -15.10 -8.73
CA TRP A 48 -9.71 -13.93 -8.59
C TRP A 48 -10.34 -12.68 -9.24
N ALA A 49 -10.84 -12.80 -10.47
CA ALA A 49 -11.51 -11.71 -11.17
C ALA A 49 -12.79 -11.25 -10.43
N ALA A 50 -13.58 -12.20 -9.90
CA ALA A 50 -14.77 -11.89 -9.11
C ALA A 50 -14.43 -11.20 -7.79
N HIS A 51 -13.39 -11.66 -7.09
CA HIS A 51 -12.89 -11.02 -5.87
C HIS A 51 -12.46 -9.58 -6.14
N ARG A 52 -11.62 -9.37 -7.17
CA ARG A 52 -11.18 -8.04 -7.61
C ARG A 52 -12.35 -7.12 -7.95
N ALA A 53 -13.32 -7.60 -8.74
CA ALA A 53 -14.50 -6.82 -9.12
C ALA A 53 -15.34 -6.42 -7.90
N HIS A 54 -15.47 -7.31 -6.92
CA HIS A 54 -16.12 -7.00 -5.65
C HIS A 54 -15.35 -5.91 -4.89
N MET A 55 -14.03 -6.06 -4.72
CA MET A 55 -13.19 -5.11 -4.00
C MET A 55 -13.19 -3.72 -4.66
N ALA A 56 -13.07 -3.64 -5.99
CA ALA A 56 -13.12 -2.37 -6.72
C ALA A 56 -14.41 -1.56 -6.48
N ARG A 57 -15.51 -2.23 -6.10
CA ARG A 57 -16.80 -1.62 -5.77
C ARG A 57 -16.91 -1.20 -4.30
N VAL A 58 -16.32 -1.96 -3.38
CA VAL A 58 -16.56 -1.80 -1.94
C VAL A 58 -15.37 -1.22 -1.15
N MET A 59 -14.18 -1.14 -1.75
CA MET A 59 -12.99 -0.63 -1.07
C MET A 59 -13.16 0.83 -0.65
N GLU A 60 -12.75 1.14 0.58
CA GLU A 60 -12.73 2.49 1.14
C GLU A 60 -11.47 2.66 1.98
N PHE A 61 -10.85 3.84 1.89
CA PHE A 61 -9.58 4.16 2.55
C PHE A 61 -9.71 5.48 3.32
N GLY A 62 -9.17 5.52 4.54
CA GLY A 62 -9.24 6.71 5.40
C GLY A 62 -8.24 7.82 5.02
N SER A 63 -7.24 7.52 4.21
CA SER A 63 -6.12 8.41 3.86
C SER A 63 -6.56 9.79 3.36
N ALA A 64 -7.53 9.85 2.45
CA ALA A 64 -8.06 11.11 1.91
C ALA A 64 -8.77 11.96 2.98
N ARG A 65 -9.53 11.30 3.87
CA ARG A 65 -10.21 11.99 4.99
C ARG A 65 -9.19 12.52 6.00
N LEU A 66 -8.22 11.69 6.38
CA LEU A 66 -7.13 12.06 7.28
C LEU A 66 -6.30 13.22 6.74
N GLY A 67 -5.90 13.15 5.46
CA GLY A 67 -5.14 14.21 4.80
C GLY A 67 -5.88 15.54 4.84
N LYS A 68 -7.18 15.55 4.51
CA LYS A 68 -8.02 16.75 4.59
C LYS A 68 -8.02 17.38 5.99
N HIS A 69 -8.07 16.57 7.05
CA HIS A 69 -8.01 17.08 8.43
C HIS A 69 -6.65 17.69 8.79
N LEU A 70 -5.58 17.27 8.12
CA LEU A 70 -4.21 17.72 8.35
C LEU A 70 -3.75 18.81 7.36
N GLY A 71 -4.63 19.27 6.46
CA GLY A 71 -4.27 20.24 5.43
C GLY A 71 -3.39 19.66 4.31
N ILE A 72 -3.40 18.34 4.13
CA ILE A 72 -2.67 17.62 3.08
C ILE A 72 -3.64 17.11 2.02
N PHE A 73 -3.41 17.46 0.76
CA PHE A 73 -4.07 16.81 -0.37
C PHE A 73 -3.51 15.39 -0.56
N VAL A 74 -4.35 14.37 -0.40
CA VAL A 74 -3.94 12.97 -0.62
C VAL A 74 -4.50 12.47 -1.93
N ALA A 75 -3.60 11.99 -2.80
CA ALA A 75 -3.94 11.33 -4.05
C ALA A 75 -3.72 9.81 -3.95
N SER A 76 -4.71 9.04 -4.37
CA SER A 76 -4.63 7.57 -4.41
C SER A 76 -4.91 7.09 -5.84
N PRO A 77 -3.89 7.01 -6.71
CA PRO A 77 -4.06 6.76 -8.14
C PRO A 77 -4.89 5.51 -8.45
N PHE A 78 -4.73 4.44 -7.68
CA PHE A 78 -5.44 3.18 -7.87
C PHE A 78 -6.95 3.27 -7.58
N THR A 79 -7.41 4.30 -6.86
CA THR A 79 -8.85 4.51 -6.64
C THR A 79 -9.53 5.28 -7.79
N HIS A 80 -8.74 5.87 -8.70
CA HIS A 80 -9.25 6.64 -9.84
C HIS A 80 -10.08 5.76 -10.78
N PRO A 81 -11.26 6.21 -11.26
CA PRO A 81 -12.15 5.39 -12.10
C PRO A 81 -11.47 4.77 -13.32
N ALA A 82 -10.66 5.55 -14.05
CA ALA A 82 -9.95 5.03 -15.23
C ALA A 82 -8.90 3.96 -14.89
N VAL A 83 -8.25 4.07 -13.73
CA VAL A 83 -7.26 3.07 -13.27
C VAL A 83 -7.99 1.80 -12.85
N LYS A 84 -9.10 1.91 -12.12
CA LYS A 84 -9.96 0.77 -11.77
C LYS A 84 -10.47 0.05 -13.01
N GLU A 85 -11.00 0.79 -13.98
CA GLU A 85 -11.51 0.23 -15.24
C GLU A 85 -10.42 -0.51 -16.02
N THR A 86 -9.22 0.07 -16.10
CA THR A 86 -8.07 -0.57 -16.74
C THR A 86 -7.64 -1.83 -15.98
N ALA A 87 -7.52 -1.75 -14.65
CA ALA A 87 -7.14 -2.89 -13.82
C ALA A 87 -8.13 -4.05 -13.96
N LEU A 88 -9.44 -3.77 -14.04
CA LEU A 88 -10.48 -4.79 -14.19
C LEU A 88 -10.42 -5.54 -15.54
N ARG A 89 -9.71 -5.02 -16.54
CA ARG A 89 -9.48 -5.69 -17.84
C ARG A 89 -8.29 -6.64 -17.82
N LEU A 90 -7.39 -6.51 -16.84
CA LEU A 90 -6.20 -7.37 -16.74
C LEU A 90 -6.59 -8.79 -16.34
N ARG A 91 -5.87 -9.78 -16.84
CA ARG A 91 -5.97 -11.18 -16.39
C ARG A 91 -5.15 -11.38 -15.13
N LYS A 92 -5.40 -12.48 -14.43
CA LYS A 92 -4.62 -12.86 -13.24
C LYS A 92 -3.12 -12.90 -13.55
N ASP A 93 -2.75 -13.53 -14.66
CA ASP A 93 -1.34 -13.69 -15.06
C ASP A 93 -0.68 -12.38 -15.52
N ASP A 94 -1.44 -11.31 -15.76
CA ASP A 94 -0.87 -10.00 -16.04
C ASP A 94 -0.48 -9.27 -14.72
N CYS A 95 -1.00 -9.74 -13.58
CA CYS A 95 -0.84 -9.11 -12.26
C CYS A 95 -0.03 -9.96 -11.26
N VAL A 96 -0.23 -11.28 -11.26
CA VAL A 96 0.35 -12.21 -10.31
C VAL A 96 1.12 -13.26 -11.09
N GLN A 97 2.45 -13.21 -11.04
CA GLN A 97 3.28 -14.24 -11.62
C GLN A 97 3.38 -15.43 -10.66
N VAL A 98 3.02 -16.61 -11.15
CA VAL A 98 3.31 -17.88 -10.49
C VAL A 98 4.69 -18.36 -10.96
N ASP A 99 5.75 -17.72 -10.49
CA ASP A 99 7.10 -18.26 -10.67
C ASP A 99 7.88 -18.26 -9.36
N GLY A 100 8.49 -19.42 -9.10
CA GLY A 100 9.03 -19.83 -7.83
C GLY A 100 9.98 -18.79 -7.23
N PHE A 101 9.81 -18.57 -5.93
CA PHE A 101 10.89 -18.15 -5.05
C PHE A 101 11.94 -19.29 -5.02
N ALA A 102 12.67 -19.46 -6.12
CA ALA A 102 13.83 -20.33 -6.20
C ALA A 102 14.93 -19.70 -5.35
N GLY A 103 14.94 -20.06 -4.07
CA GLY A 103 16.09 -20.04 -3.18
C GLY A 103 16.83 -18.71 -3.05
N VAL A 104 16.32 -17.79 -2.23
CA VAL A 104 17.24 -17.08 -1.33
C VAL A 104 17.53 -18.04 -0.18
N ASP A 105 18.71 -18.66 -0.26
CA ASP A 105 19.26 -19.62 0.68
C ASP A 105 18.95 -19.25 2.14
N GLY A 106 18.18 -20.11 2.79
CA GLY A 106 17.68 -19.97 4.14
C GLY A 106 18.77 -20.17 5.18
N ARG A 107 19.76 -19.28 5.25
CA ARG A 107 20.57 -19.12 6.45
C ARG A 107 19.73 -18.43 7.51
N ARG A 108 19.03 -19.27 8.30
CA ARG A 108 18.58 -18.92 9.65
C ARG A 108 19.82 -18.61 10.48
N SER A 109 20.18 -17.34 10.58
CA SER A 109 21.07 -16.87 11.62
C SER A 109 20.32 -17.00 12.95
N ALA A 110 20.86 -17.86 13.81
CA ALA A 110 20.37 -18.13 15.15
C ALA A 110 20.14 -16.82 15.94
N GLY A 111 19.08 -16.82 16.73
CA GLY A 111 18.66 -15.67 17.53
C GLY A 111 19.74 -15.21 18.50
N ALA A 112 20.00 -13.90 18.48
CA ALA A 112 20.55 -13.18 19.61
C ALA A 112 19.38 -12.57 20.37
N SER A 113 19.15 -13.04 21.60
CA SER A 113 18.22 -12.41 22.55
C SER A 113 18.82 -11.09 23.02
N GLY A 114 18.54 -10.02 22.30
CA GLY A 114 18.74 -8.64 22.75
C GLY A 114 17.38 -8.00 22.96
N THR A 115 17.17 -7.39 24.12
CA THR A 115 16.03 -6.52 24.39
C THR A 115 15.97 -5.43 23.31
N ARG A 116 15.08 -5.60 22.32
CA ARG A 116 14.85 -4.61 21.27
C ARG A 116 14.09 -3.45 21.89
N GLU A 117 14.76 -2.30 22.01
CA GLU A 117 14.05 -1.02 22.10
C GLU A 117 13.06 -0.89 20.93
N PRO A 118 11.92 -0.22 21.14
CA PRO A 118 10.96 0.01 20.08
C PRO A 118 11.63 0.80 18.95
N ARG A 119 11.86 0.13 17.81
CA ARG A 119 12.38 0.79 16.61
C ARG A 119 11.38 1.86 16.18
N ARG A 120 11.84 3.11 16.16
CA ARG A 120 11.08 4.26 15.65
C ARG A 120 10.62 3.93 14.23
N LEU A 121 9.32 4.05 13.96
CA LEU A 121 8.80 3.98 12.61
C LEU A 121 9.40 5.16 11.83
N GLU A 122 10.44 4.90 11.04
CA GLU A 122 10.91 5.87 10.07
C GLU A 122 9.99 5.75 8.85
N ALA A 123 9.08 6.70 8.70
CA ALA A 123 8.36 6.86 7.46
C ALA A 123 9.38 7.23 6.38
N CYS A 124 9.59 6.36 5.40
CA CYS A 124 10.34 6.69 4.19
C CYS A 124 9.50 7.66 3.36
N LEU A 125 9.63 8.95 3.69
CA LEU A 125 9.12 10.05 2.87
C LEU A 125 10.04 10.15 1.66
N TYR A 126 9.64 9.56 0.53
CA TYR A 126 10.38 9.75 -0.70
C TYR A 126 9.96 11.09 -1.31
N GLN A 127 10.81 12.10 -1.19
CA GLN A 127 10.63 13.36 -1.89
C GLN A 127 10.89 13.09 -3.37
N ALA A 128 9.86 13.23 -4.21
CA ALA A 128 10.06 13.20 -5.65
C ALA A 128 10.99 14.38 -6.04
N GLU A 129 11.68 14.31 -7.18
CA GLU A 129 12.60 15.38 -7.63
C GLU A 129 11.92 16.74 -7.88
N SER A 130 10.59 16.81 -7.75
CA SER A 130 9.84 18.06 -7.67
C SER A 130 9.53 18.40 -6.19
N PRO A 131 9.76 19.65 -5.74
CA PRO A 131 9.60 20.05 -4.33
C PRO A 131 8.16 20.01 -3.81
N SER A 132 7.20 19.53 -4.61
CA SER A 132 5.78 19.58 -4.32
C SER A 132 5.17 18.24 -3.87
N TYR A 133 5.86 17.11 -4.02
CA TYR A 133 5.26 15.78 -3.80
C TYR A 133 6.11 14.86 -2.90
N VAL A 134 5.41 14.12 -2.02
CA VAL A 134 5.99 13.01 -1.26
C VAL A 134 5.23 11.73 -1.57
N LEU A 135 5.96 10.68 -1.93
CA LEU A 135 5.43 9.32 -2.04
C LEU A 135 5.48 8.66 -0.65
N LEU A 136 4.33 8.17 -0.18
CA LEU A 136 4.24 7.44 1.08
C LEU A 136 4.21 5.94 0.79
N SER A 137 5.30 5.25 1.09
CA SER A 137 5.36 3.79 1.09
C SER A 137 5.66 3.29 2.50
N LEU A 138 4.70 2.58 3.09
CA LEU A 138 4.92 1.83 4.33
C LEU A 138 5.34 0.41 3.94
N GLN A 139 6.64 0.19 3.79
CA GLN A 139 7.19 -1.17 3.71
C GLN A 139 7.64 -1.60 5.10
N ASN A 140 7.23 -2.79 5.55
CA ASN A 140 7.84 -3.44 6.71
C ASN A 140 9.31 -3.71 6.38
N MET A 141 10.24 -3.05 7.09
CA MET A 141 11.66 -3.42 7.14
C MET A 141 11.96 -4.38 8.29
#